data_AF-A0A0F9KM25-F1
#
_entry.id   AF-A0A0F9KM25-F1
#
_cell.length_a   1.000
_cell.length_b   1.000
_cell.length_c   1.000
_cell.angle_alpha   90.00
_cell.angle_beta   90.00
_cell.angle_gamma   90.00
#
_symmetry.space_group_name_H-M   'P 1'
#
loop_
_entity.id
_entity.type
_entity.pdbx_description
1 polymer ?
#
loop_
_entity_poly.entity_id
_entity_poly.type
_entity_poly.pdbx_seq_one_letter_code
_entity_poly.pdbx_strand_id
1 'polypeptide(L)'
;MTKLVLAIDDDKYVHHVIEQSLAGFCQLIHAKNGDEGLRQALKYNPDIILLDVEMPGKSGYQVCTELKNNEQTKDTPVMFLSGKSELPERVRGYNAGAADYIVKPFNAQELMARIRVLYQYRQHSIKLKKDVEQAQNTAEIAMTDSGDMGRIMRYVGQTYHAHDVQSLSAYFFEFFRPLNLNVAVAFWCQESEFFCSDDGGVCPLEQELLEKHRYSNRFVDFSSRTIINYPKLSILIKNMPLDDVALYGRYKDLFPHILEVTNAKIQDMEVNEKALAQAHTVGNAFNELASQLFVSSEAREDAVAILATQLSELRVLMQQNPAFADNQALLLQVAQLEQTQLQLGALNDDLAFIKHQLNQIIDSRSELLDSLSKIATPEHSQDVTSQTDIELF
;
A
#
# COMPACT_ATOMS: atom_id res chain seq x y z
N MET A 1 -26.28 19.48 -33.61
CA MET A 1 -25.51 20.75 -33.60
C MET A 1 -25.53 21.32 -35.00
N THR A 2 -25.75 22.62 -35.11
CA THR A 2 -25.70 23.35 -36.39
C THR A 2 -24.23 23.50 -36.80
N LYS A 3 -23.88 23.14 -38.04
CA LYS A 3 -22.49 23.25 -38.53
C LYS A 3 -22.08 24.72 -38.54
N LEU A 4 -20.91 25.06 -38.02
CA LEU A 4 -20.37 26.42 -38.09
C LEU A 4 -19.33 26.52 -39.20
N VAL A 5 -19.57 27.40 -40.18
CA VAL A 5 -18.69 27.60 -41.32
C VAL A 5 -18.18 29.03 -41.31
N LEU A 6 -16.87 29.21 -41.46
CA LEU A 6 -16.25 30.51 -41.63
C LEU A 6 -15.89 30.71 -43.10
N ALA A 7 -16.43 31.73 -43.75
CA ALA A 7 -16.08 32.12 -45.12
C ALA A 7 -15.16 33.35 -45.10
N ILE A 8 -13.96 33.19 -45.68
CA ILE A 8 -12.93 34.22 -45.76
C ILE A 8 -12.74 34.56 -47.24
N ASP A 9 -13.18 35.75 -47.63
CA ASP A 9 -13.13 36.25 -49.01
C ASP A 9 -13.25 37.78 -48.96
N ASP A 10 -12.54 38.52 -49.82
CA ASP A 10 -12.63 39.99 -49.88
C ASP A 10 -13.78 40.47 -50.77
N ASP A 11 -14.32 39.61 -51.63
CA ASP A 11 -15.46 39.91 -52.50
C ASP A 11 -16.82 39.68 -51.80
N LYS A 12 -17.54 40.78 -51.59
CA LYS A 12 -18.91 40.77 -51.03
C LYS A 12 -19.89 39.97 -51.89
N TYR A 13 -19.69 39.93 -53.21
CA TYR A 13 -20.53 39.14 -54.09
C TYR A 13 -20.35 37.64 -53.81
N VAL A 14 -19.12 37.17 -53.61
CA VAL A 14 -18.85 35.78 -53.24
C VAL A 14 -19.46 35.45 -51.88
N HIS A 15 -19.35 36.35 -50.89
CA HIS A 15 -20.05 36.17 -49.60
C HIS A 15 -21.55 35.97 -49.79
N HIS A 16 -22.20 36.77 -50.63
CA HIS A 16 -23.63 36.65 -50.90
C HIS A 16 -23.98 35.32 -51.60
N VAL A 17 -23.16 34.89 -52.56
CA VAL A 17 -23.33 33.59 -53.24
C VAL A 17 -23.18 32.43 -52.25
N ILE A 18 -22.19 32.46 -51.35
CA ILE A 18 -22.00 31.44 -50.32
C ILE A 18 -23.19 31.44 -49.35
N GLU A 19 -23.65 32.61 -48.92
CA GLU A 19 -24.80 32.76 -48.03
C GLU A 19 -26.07 32.16 -48.64
N GLN A 20 -26.38 32.49 -49.90
CA GLN A 20 -27.50 31.90 -50.62
C GLN A 20 -27.32 30.38 -50.82
N SER A 21 -26.11 29.95 -51.17
CA SER A 21 -25.78 28.54 -51.41
C SER A 21 -25.84 27.70 -50.15
N LEU A 22 -25.71 28.28 -48.96
CA LEU A 22 -25.68 27.57 -47.67
C LEU A 22 -26.87 27.92 -46.77
N ALA A 23 -27.85 28.67 -47.29
CA ALA A 23 -29.04 29.06 -46.56
C ALA A 23 -29.77 27.84 -45.95
N GLY A 24 -29.93 27.84 -44.62
CA GLY A 24 -30.55 26.75 -43.88
C GLY A 24 -29.71 25.47 -43.73
N PHE A 25 -28.49 25.41 -44.30
CA PHE A 25 -27.61 24.23 -44.20
C PHE A 25 -26.62 24.32 -43.03
N CYS A 26 -26.11 25.51 -42.75
CA CYS A 26 -25.14 25.79 -41.68
C CYS A 26 -25.30 27.21 -41.13
N GLN A 27 -24.64 27.48 -40.00
CA GLN A 27 -24.41 28.83 -39.51
C GLN A 27 -23.13 29.36 -40.18
N LEU A 28 -23.22 30.55 -40.77
CA LEU A 28 -22.13 31.16 -41.53
C LEU A 28 -21.56 32.37 -40.78
N ILE A 29 -20.24 32.47 -40.75
CA ILE A 29 -19.49 33.64 -40.29
C ILE A 29 -18.67 34.14 -41.46
N HIS A 30 -18.59 35.46 -41.64
CA HIS A 30 -17.84 36.09 -42.73
C HIS A 30 -16.63 36.85 -42.21
N ALA A 31 -15.50 36.71 -42.90
CA ALA A 31 -14.32 37.53 -42.75
C ALA A 31 -13.93 38.14 -44.10
N LYS A 32 -13.54 39.43 -44.09
CA LYS A 32 -13.27 40.21 -45.31
C LYS A 32 -11.82 40.15 -45.80
N ASN A 33 -10.95 39.52 -45.02
CA ASN A 33 -9.53 39.35 -45.33
C ASN A 33 -8.92 38.27 -44.43
N GLY A 34 -7.69 37.88 -44.73
CA GLY A 34 -6.95 36.85 -43.99
C GLY A 34 -6.80 37.12 -42.49
N ASP A 35 -6.47 38.35 -42.08
CA ASP A 35 -6.25 38.69 -40.68
C ASP A 35 -7.55 38.63 -39.86
N GLU A 36 -8.66 39.12 -40.42
CA GLU A 36 -9.98 38.95 -39.81
C GLU A 36 -10.36 37.47 -39.73
N GLY A 37 -10.07 36.70 -40.79
CA GLY A 37 -10.33 35.26 -40.85
C GLY A 37 -9.61 34.49 -39.75
N LEU A 38 -8.32 34.75 -39.55
CA LEU A 38 -7.53 34.14 -38.48
C LEU A 38 -8.10 34.47 -37.09
N ARG A 39 -8.43 35.75 -36.85
CA ARG A 39 -9.02 36.19 -35.57
C ARG A 39 -10.38 35.52 -35.32
N GLN A 40 -11.22 35.40 -36.34
CA GLN A 40 -12.52 34.76 -36.21
C GLN A 40 -12.41 33.24 -36.05
N ALA A 41 -11.45 32.59 -36.72
CA ALA A 41 -11.18 31.17 -36.57
C ALA A 41 -10.80 30.82 -35.12
N LEU A 42 -9.94 31.63 -34.49
CA LEU A 42 -9.57 31.47 -33.08
C LEU A 42 -10.75 31.76 -32.13
N LYS A 43 -11.52 32.80 -32.42
CA LYS A 43 -12.63 33.21 -31.56
C LYS A 43 -13.79 32.20 -31.56
N TYR A 44 -14.14 31.67 -32.72
CA TYR A 44 -15.36 30.90 -32.90
C TYR A 44 -15.14 29.41 -33.13
N ASN A 45 -13.88 28.97 -33.34
CA ASN A 45 -13.51 27.58 -33.63
C ASN A 45 -14.46 26.87 -34.62
N PRO A 46 -14.57 27.39 -35.86
CA PRO A 46 -15.53 26.90 -36.84
C PRO A 46 -15.28 25.43 -37.18
N ASP A 47 -16.32 24.73 -37.61
CA ASP A 47 -16.19 23.35 -38.07
C ASP A 47 -15.44 23.25 -39.40
N ILE A 48 -15.63 24.23 -40.28
CA ILE A 48 -15.01 24.28 -41.61
C ILE A 48 -14.66 25.73 -41.94
N ILE A 49 -13.55 25.93 -42.62
CA ILE A 49 -13.14 27.23 -43.14
C ILE A 49 -13.17 27.18 -44.67
N LEU A 50 -13.95 28.06 -45.29
CA LEU A 50 -13.92 28.35 -46.71
C LEU A 50 -12.97 29.53 -46.91
N LEU A 51 -11.97 29.38 -47.77
CA LEU A 51 -10.89 30.35 -47.89
C LEU A 51 -10.64 30.69 -49.35
N ASP A 52 -10.70 31.97 -49.68
CA ASP A 52 -10.24 32.45 -50.98
C ASP A 52 -8.71 32.46 -51.06
N VAL A 53 -8.17 32.22 -52.26
CA VAL A 53 -6.72 32.22 -52.49
C VAL A 53 -6.18 33.63 -52.75
N GLU A 54 -6.95 34.46 -53.46
CA GLU A 54 -6.54 35.74 -54.04
C GLU A 54 -7.14 36.91 -53.26
N MET A 55 -6.65 37.14 -52.05
CA MET A 55 -7.06 38.28 -51.23
C MET A 55 -5.98 39.38 -51.16
N PRO A 56 -6.35 40.65 -51.01
CA PRO A 56 -5.41 41.73 -50.69
C PRO A 56 -4.67 41.48 -49.37
N GLY A 57 -3.36 41.68 -49.36
CA GLY A 57 -2.52 41.47 -48.19
C GLY A 57 -2.06 40.01 -48.06
N LYS A 58 -2.57 39.29 -47.07
CA LYS A 58 -2.23 37.87 -46.87
C LYS A 58 -2.96 37.00 -47.88
N SER A 59 -2.20 36.24 -48.66
CA SER A 59 -2.77 35.22 -49.56
C SER A 59 -3.46 34.10 -48.79
N GLY A 60 -4.47 33.46 -49.39
CA GLY A 60 -5.14 32.32 -48.78
C GLY A 60 -4.19 31.17 -48.41
N TYR A 61 -3.13 30.95 -49.18
CA TYR A 61 -2.12 29.96 -48.83
C TYR A 61 -1.42 30.27 -47.51
N GLN A 62 -1.02 31.53 -47.29
CA GLN A 62 -0.40 31.97 -46.03
C GLN A 62 -1.36 31.83 -44.86
N VAL A 63 -2.63 32.23 -45.04
CA VAL A 63 -3.67 32.08 -44.01
C VAL A 63 -3.89 30.61 -43.65
N CYS A 64 -3.95 29.72 -44.64
CA CYS A 64 -4.08 28.28 -44.41
C CYS A 64 -2.88 27.73 -43.61
N THR A 65 -1.66 28.10 -43.98
CA THR A 65 -0.46 27.70 -43.24
C THR A 65 -0.47 28.21 -41.80
N GLU A 66 -0.87 29.46 -41.56
CA GLU A 66 -1.00 30.02 -40.20
C GLU A 66 -2.07 29.27 -39.37
N LEU A 67 -3.22 28.93 -39.97
CA LEU A 67 -4.26 28.13 -39.32
C LEU A 67 -3.77 26.72 -38.97
N LYS A 68 -2.97 26.11 -39.84
CA LYS A 68 -2.45 24.75 -39.68
C LYS A 68 -1.30 24.67 -38.67
N ASN A 69 -0.57 25.77 -38.48
CA ASN A 69 0.50 25.87 -37.49
C ASN A 69 0.01 26.26 -36.08
N ASN A 70 -1.28 26.58 -35.92
CA ASN A 70 -1.85 26.95 -34.64
C ASN A 70 -2.58 25.76 -33.98
N GLU A 71 -2.21 25.43 -32.74
CA GLU A 71 -2.76 24.31 -31.97
C GLU A 71 -4.30 24.29 -31.87
N GLN A 72 -4.95 25.45 -31.80
CA GLN A 72 -6.41 25.54 -31.68
C GLN A 72 -7.12 25.33 -33.01
N THR A 73 -6.50 25.69 -34.14
CA THR A 73 -7.15 25.67 -35.46
C THR A 73 -6.61 24.60 -36.40
N LYS A 74 -5.51 23.93 -36.07
CA LYS A 74 -4.81 22.97 -36.96
C LYS A 74 -5.70 21.84 -37.46
N ASP A 75 -6.61 21.36 -36.61
CA ASP A 75 -7.54 20.28 -36.94
C ASP A 75 -8.77 20.77 -37.73
N THR A 76 -8.90 22.08 -37.97
CA THR A 76 -10.03 22.63 -38.73
C THR A 76 -9.81 22.42 -40.23
N PRO A 77 -10.68 21.68 -40.93
CA PRO A 77 -10.56 21.51 -42.37
C PRO A 77 -10.72 22.86 -43.07
N VAL A 78 -9.74 23.20 -43.89
CA VAL A 78 -9.74 24.39 -44.75
C VAL A 78 -10.05 23.92 -46.17
N MET A 79 -11.04 24.53 -46.80
CA MET A 79 -11.39 24.31 -48.20
C MET A 79 -11.17 25.58 -48.99
N PHE A 80 -10.33 25.51 -50.01
CA PHE A 80 -10.10 26.66 -50.88
C PHE A 80 -11.25 26.85 -51.86
N LEU A 81 -11.64 28.12 -52.08
CA LEU A 81 -12.54 28.54 -53.14
C LEU A 81 -11.76 29.50 -54.05
N SER A 82 -11.43 29.13 -55.29
CA SER A 82 -10.53 29.94 -56.11
C SER A 82 -10.92 29.97 -57.58
N GLY A 83 -10.66 31.08 -58.28
CA GLY A 83 -10.84 31.17 -59.73
C GLY A 83 -9.82 30.36 -60.54
N LYS A 84 -8.73 29.91 -59.92
CA LYS A 84 -7.69 29.15 -60.59
C LYS A 84 -8.02 27.66 -60.66
N SER A 85 -8.12 27.13 -61.87
CA SER A 85 -8.41 25.70 -62.14
C SER A 85 -7.19 24.86 -62.43
N GLU A 86 -6.02 25.48 -62.59
CA GLU A 86 -4.79 24.81 -63.01
C GLU A 86 -4.29 23.84 -61.93
N LEU A 87 -3.78 22.68 -62.35
CA LEU A 87 -3.27 21.64 -61.46
C LEU A 87 -2.17 22.13 -60.49
N PRO A 88 -1.20 22.97 -60.91
CA PRO A 88 -0.18 23.50 -59.99
C PRO A 88 -0.76 24.27 -58.79
N GLU A 89 -1.86 25.00 -58.99
CA GLU A 89 -2.50 25.80 -57.92
C GLU A 89 -3.23 24.90 -56.92
N ARG A 90 -3.89 23.84 -57.41
CA ARG A 90 -4.50 22.82 -56.54
C ARG A 90 -3.45 22.13 -55.68
N VAL A 91 -2.34 21.73 -56.29
CA VAL A 91 -1.20 21.12 -55.58
C VAL A 91 -0.65 22.07 -54.52
N ARG A 92 -0.53 23.36 -54.85
CA ARG A 92 -0.10 24.39 -53.89
C ARG A 92 -1.06 24.51 -52.70
N GLY A 93 -2.37 24.43 -52.93
CA GLY A 93 -3.38 24.42 -51.87
C GLY A 93 -3.25 23.22 -50.92
N TYR A 94 -3.08 22.01 -51.47
CA TYR A 94 -2.84 20.81 -50.65
C TYR A 94 -1.53 20.92 -49.85
N ASN A 95 -0.46 21.42 -50.46
CA ASN A 95 0.82 21.63 -49.76
C ASN A 95 0.73 22.67 -48.63
N ALA A 96 -0.21 23.62 -48.71
CA ALA A 96 -0.49 24.57 -47.63
C ALA A 96 -1.31 23.96 -46.47
N GLY A 97 -1.77 22.71 -46.60
CA GLY A 97 -2.53 21.98 -45.59
C GLY A 97 -4.06 22.02 -45.75
N ALA A 98 -4.57 22.41 -46.91
CA ALA A 98 -6.00 22.38 -47.18
C ALA A 98 -6.53 20.94 -47.33
N ALA A 99 -7.77 20.74 -46.88
CA ALA A 99 -8.46 19.47 -46.94
C ALA A 99 -9.20 19.28 -48.28
N ASP A 100 -9.61 20.36 -48.93
CA ASP A 100 -10.25 20.30 -50.25
C ASP A 100 -10.09 21.62 -51.03
N TYR A 101 -10.45 21.61 -52.32
CA TYR A 101 -10.32 22.75 -53.23
C TYR A 101 -11.48 22.75 -54.25
N ILE A 102 -12.20 23.87 -54.34
CA ILE A 102 -13.27 24.09 -55.32
C ILE A 102 -12.93 25.28 -56.22
N VAL A 103 -13.14 25.11 -57.52
CA VAL A 103 -12.94 26.16 -58.53
C VAL A 103 -14.20 27.02 -58.66
N LYS A 104 -14.05 28.34 -58.71
CA LYS A 104 -15.13 29.30 -59.00
C LYS A 104 -15.36 29.37 -60.52
N PRO A 105 -16.61 29.42 -61.02
CA PRO A 105 -17.87 29.40 -60.27
C PRO A 105 -18.26 27.99 -59.82
N PHE A 106 -18.77 27.86 -58.59
CA PHE A 106 -19.20 26.59 -58.00
C PHE A 106 -20.73 26.46 -57.93
N ASN A 107 -21.22 25.22 -57.94
CA ASN A 107 -22.63 24.93 -57.70
C ASN A 107 -22.88 24.76 -56.19
N ALA A 108 -24.00 25.28 -55.69
CA ALA A 108 -24.44 25.09 -54.30
C ALA A 108 -24.47 23.61 -53.86
N GLN A 109 -24.90 22.69 -54.74
CA GLN A 109 -24.92 21.25 -54.44
C GLN A 109 -23.53 20.68 -54.23
N GLU A 110 -22.55 21.11 -55.03
CA GLU A 110 -21.15 20.69 -54.90
C GLU A 110 -20.57 21.21 -53.57
N LEU A 111 -20.76 22.51 -53.28
CA LEU A 111 -20.30 23.12 -52.04
C LEU A 111 -20.87 22.42 -50.81
N MET A 112 -22.19 22.18 -50.77
CA MET A 112 -22.84 21.48 -49.66
C MET A 112 -22.34 20.04 -49.48
N ALA A 113 -22.10 19.31 -50.59
CA ALA A 113 -21.60 17.94 -50.54
C ALA A 113 -20.20 17.89 -49.94
N ARG A 114 -19.31 18.80 -50.38
CA ARG A 114 -17.93 18.93 -49.89
C ARG A 114 -17.89 19.30 -48.42
N ILE A 115 -18.71 20.28 -48.00
CA ILE A 115 -18.85 20.67 -46.59
C ILE A 115 -19.37 19.50 -45.75
N ARG A 116 -20.31 18.68 -46.25
CA ARG A 116 -20.82 17.52 -45.51
C ARG A 116 -19.71 16.50 -45.22
N VAL A 117 -18.88 16.19 -46.22
CA VAL A 117 -17.78 15.24 -46.07
C VAL A 117 -16.73 15.76 -45.08
N LEU A 118 -16.31 17.02 -45.22
CA LEU A 118 -15.35 17.64 -44.32
C LEU A 118 -15.87 17.73 -42.88
N TYR A 119 -17.16 18.00 -42.70
CA TYR A 119 -17.79 18.04 -41.39
C TYR A 119 -17.77 16.65 -40.74
N GLN A 120 -18.17 15.61 -41.48
CA GLN A 120 -18.12 14.23 -40.97
C GLN A 120 -16.69 13.81 -40.61
N TYR A 121 -15.72 14.17 -41.44
CA TYR A 121 -14.30 13.94 -41.17
C TYR A 121 -13.87 14.60 -39.85
N ARG A 122 -14.15 15.89 -39.66
CA ARG A 122 -13.82 16.61 -38.41
C ARG A 122 -14.48 15.97 -37.20
N GLN A 123 -15.77 15.65 -37.27
CA GLN A 123 -16.50 15.05 -36.15
C GLN A 123 -15.92 13.67 -35.78
N HIS A 124 -15.53 12.87 -36.78
CA HIS A 124 -14.89 11.58 -36.54
C HIS A 124 -13.51 11.74 -35.89
N SER A 125 -12.70 12.69 -36.36
CA SER A 125 -11.40 13.00 -35.75
C SER A 125 -11.51 13.49 -34.30
N ILE A 126 -12.49 14.35 -34.01
CA ILE A 126 -12.76 14.82 -32.64
C ILE A 126 -13.16 13.64 -31.74
N LYS A 127 -14.04 12.77 -32.23
CA LYS A 127 -14.46 11.58 -31.48
C LYS A 127 -13.30 10.64 -31.21
N LEU A 128 -12.49 10.32 -32.22
CA LEU A 128 -11.33 9.44 -32.07
C LEU A 128 -10.31 9.99 -31.07
N LYS A 129 -10.02 11.30 -31.11
CA LYS A 129 -9.12 11.91 -30.11
C LYS A 129 -9.65 11.76 -28.70
N LYS A 130 -10.96 11.97 -28.50
CA LYS A 130 -11.62 11.79 -27.20
C LYS A 130 -11.61 10.33 -26.74
N ASP A 131 -11.88 9.39 -27.64
CA ASP A 131 -11.88 7.96 -27.33
C ASP A 131 -10.47 7.48 -26.92
N VAL A 132 -9.42 7.97 -27.59
CA VAL A 132 -8.01 7.70 -27.24
C VAL A 132 -7.66 8.28 -25.86
N GLU A 133 -8.02 9.55 -25.61
CA GLU A 133 -7.78 10.20 -24.32
C GLU A 133 -8.48 9.46 -23.17
N GLN A 134 -9.73 9.03 -23.38
CA GLN A 134 -10.47 8.25 -22.41
C GLN A 134 -9.85 6.87 -22.17
N ALA A 135 -9.43 6.18 -23.24
CA ALA A 135 -8.77 4.88 -23.12
C ALA A 135 -7.44 5.00 -22.36
N GLN A 136 -6.67 6.06 -22.63
CA GLN A 136 -5.40 6.33 -21.95
C GLN A 136 -5.61 6.61 -20.46
N ASN A 137 -6.55 7.49 -20.10
CA ASN A 137 -6.90 7.74 -18.70
C ASN A 137 -7.37 6.48 -17.98
N THR A 138 -8.18 5.65 -18.66
CA THR A 138 -8.67 4.38 -18.09
C THR A 138 -7.52 3.41 -17.84
N ALA A 139 -6.57 3.30 -18.78
CA ALA A 139 -5.38 2.47 -18.63
C ALA A 139 -4.48 2.96 -17.49
N GLU A 140 -4.25 4.27 -17.39
CA GLU A 140 -3.46 4.87 -16.32
C GLU A 140 -4.04 4.58 -14.92
N ILE A 141 -5.36 4.72 -14.76
CA ILE A 141 -6.06 4.37 -13.51
C ILE A 141 -5.87 2.88 -13.19
N ALA A 142 -6.12 2.00 -14.15
CA ALA A 142 -6.00 0.54 -13.95
C ALA A 142 -4.56 0.08 -13.65
N MET A 143 -3.55 0.67 -14.31
CA MET A 143 -2.13 0.39 -14.05
C MET A 143 -1.74 0.84 -12.64
N THR A 144 -2.22 2.00 -12.23
CA THR A 144 -1.97 2.55 -10.90
C THR A 144 -2.59 1.68 -9.80
N ASP A 145 -3.84 1.24 -9.97
CA ASP A 145 -4.52 0.32 -9.04
C ASP A 145 -3.80 -1.03 -8.93
N SER A 146 -3.29 -1.54 -10.06
CA SER A 146 -2.52 -2.79 -10.09
C SER A 146 -1.18 -2.64 -9.37
N GLY A 147 -0.49 -1.51 -9.57
CA GLY A 147 0.73 -1.17 -8.84
C GLY A 147 0.50 -1.03 -7.34
N ASP A 148 -0.62 -0.43 -6.93
CA ASP A 148 -1.01 -0.31 -5.53
C ASP A 148 -1.23 -1.67 -4.87
N MET A 149 -1.92 -2.58 -5.53
CA MET A 149 -2.12 -3.95 -5.04
C MET A 149 -0.80 -4.72 -4.92
N GLY A 150 0.09 -4.59 -5.91
CA GLY A 150 1.43 -5.19 -5.87
C GLY A 150 2.23 -4.74 -4.65
N ARG A 151 2.18 -3.44 -4.33
CA ARG A 151 2.82 -2.90 -3.11
C ARG A 151 2.18 -3.43 -1.83
N ILE A 152 0.85 -3.55 -1.78
CA ILE A 152 0.16 -4.13 -0.61
C ILE A 152 0.61 -5.57 -0.40
N MET A 153 0.62 -6.40 -1.45
CA MET A 153 1.03 -7.80 -1.35
C MET A 153 2.49 -7.95 -0.93
N ARG A 154 3.38 -7.10 -1.43
CA ARG A 154 4.78 -7.03 -0.97
C ARG A 154 4.87 -6.70 0.52
N TYR A 155 4.17 -5.67 0.97
CA TYR A 155 4.15 -5.28 2.38
C TYR A 155 3.64 -6.42 3.27
N VAL A 156 2.52 -7.06 2.89
CA VAL A 156 1.98 -8.23 3.58
C VAL A 156 3.04 -9.34 3.67
N GLY A 157 3.73 -9.66 2.57
CA GLY A 157 4.81 -10.64 2.55
C GLY A 157 5.97 -10.30 3.51
N GLN A 158 6.38 -9.02 3.54
CA GLN A 158 7.43 -8.53 4.44
C GLN A 158 7.01 -8.60 5.91
N THR A 159 5.74 -8.33 6.23
CA THR A 159 5.25 -8.35 7.62
C THR A 159 5.32 -9.72 8.29
N TYR A 160 5.31 -10.83 7.52
CA TYR A 160 5.53 -12.16 8.08
C TYR A 160 6.91 -12.33 8.72
N HIS A 161 7.92 -11.64 8.17
CA HIS A 161 9.32 -11.71 8.60
C HIS A 161 9.67 -10.63 9.64
N ALA A 162 8.74 -9.73 9.97
CA ALA A 162 8.94 -8.74 11.03
C ALA A 162 8.68 -9.39 12.40
N HIS A 163 9.68 -9.42 13.27
CA HIS A 163 9.56 -9.97 14.63
C HIS A 163 9.68 -8.90 15.72
N ASP A 164 10.00 -7.67 15.33
CA ASP A 164 10.16 -6.52 16.19
C ASP A 164 9.60 -5.27 15.52
N VAL A 165 9.31 -4.24 16.32
CA VAL A 165 8.68 -3.00 15.85
C VAL A 165 9.60 -2.23 14.90
N GLN A 166 10.91 -2.35 15.06
CA GLN A 166 11.89 -1.65 14.23
C GLN A 166 11.89 -2.24 12.80
N SER A 167 11.96 -3.56 12.65
CA SER A 167 11.82 -4.24 11.36
C SER A 167 10.48 -3.95 10.70
N LEU A 168 9.38 -3.98 11.47
CA LEU A 168 8.04 -3.65 10.97
C LEU A 168 7.96 -2.20 10.47
N SER A 169 8.57 -1.26 11.20
CA SER A 169 8.60 0.16 10.83
C SER A 169 9.36 0.39 9.52
N ALA A 170 10.46 -0.33 9.30
CA ALA A 170 11.26 -0.22 8.07
C ALA A 170 10.44 -0.61 6.83
N TYR A 171 9.76 -1.76 6.88
CA TYR A 171 8.86 -2.19 5.80
C TYR A 171 7.67 -1.25 5.63
N PHE A 172 7.17 -0.68 6.73
CA PHE A 172 6.06 0.27 6.69
C PHE A 172 6.44 1.53 5.93
N PHE A 173 7.60 2.14 6.21
CA PHE A 173 8.05 3.33 5.48
C PHE A 173 8.45 3.02 4.03
N GLU A 174 8.97 1.83 3.75
CA GLU A 174 9.24 1.38 2.37
C GLU A 174 7.97 1.42 1.50
N PHE A 175 6.79 1.14 2.06
CA PHE A 175 5.51 1.23 1.35
C PHE A 175 5.15 2.67 0.94
N PHE A 176 5.41 3.66 1.82
CA PHE A 176 5.03 5.07 1.58
C PHE A 176 6.05 5.85 0.75
N ARG A 177 7.31 5.41 0.70
CA ARG A 177 8.40 6.12 -0.01
C ARG A 177 8.10 6.39 -1.50
N PRO A 178 7.60 5.44 -2.31
CA PRO A 178 7.25 5.69 -3.71
C PRO A 178 6.07 6.67 -3.90
N LEU A 179 5.27 6.89 -2.85
CA LEU A 179 4.14 7.82 -2.87
C LEU A 179 4.57 9.27 -2.59
N ASN A 180 5.85 9.50 -2.28
CA ASN A 180 6.39 10.81 -1.88
C ASN A 180 5.63 11.44 -0.70
N LEU A 181 5.19 10.61 0.24
CA LEU A 181 4.49 11.05 1.45
C LEU A 181 5.44 11.12 2.63
N ASN A 182 5.38 12.25 3.34
CA ASN A 182 6.07 12.46 4.59
C ASN A 182 5.22 11.91 5.72
N VAL A 183 5.65 10.78 6.28
CA VAL A 183 4.89 10.00 7.24
C VAL A 183 5.57 9.96 8.59
N ALA A 184 4.79 10.09 9.65
CA ALA A 184 5.16 9.68 11.00
C ALA A 184 4.15 8.64 11.50
N VAL A 185 4.60 7.68 12.30
CA VAL A 185 3.77 6.63 12.85
C VAL A 185 4.03 6.48 14.34
N ALA A 186 2.96 6.23 15.09
CA ALA A 186 3.00 5.78 16.47
C ALA A 186 2.49 4.35 16.54
N PHE A 187 3.27 3.46 17.12
CA PHE A 187 2.86 2.11 17.46
C PHE A 187 2.48 2.04 18.93
N TRP A 188 1.27 1.58 19.18
CA TRP A 188 0.65 1.56 20.49
C TRP A 188 0.74 0.16 21.10
N CYS A 189 1.90 -0.18 21.65
CA CYS A 189 2.08 -1.45 22.34
C CYS A 189 1.64 -1.35 23.82
N GLN A 190 1.39 -2.49 24.47
CA GLN A 190 0.89 -2.50 25.86
C GLN A 190 1.90 -2.00 26.90
N GLU A 191 3.19 -2.23 26.68
CA GLU A 191 4.25 -1.88 27.64
C GLU A 191 5.03 -0.62 27.26
N SER A 192 4.96 -0.20 25.99
CA SER A 192 5.74 0.92 25.45
C SER A 192 5.08 1.52 24.20
N GLU A 193 5.40 2.78 23.94
CA GLU A 193 4.95 3.49 22.75
C GLU A 193 6.16 3.80 21.86
N PHE A 194 6.06 3.45 20.58
CA PHE A 194 7.16 3.66 19.62
C PHE A 194 6.74 4.67 18.58
N PHE A 195 7.50 5.75 18.47
CA PHE A 195 7.29 6.79 17.47
C PHE A 195 8.40 6.74 16.43
N CYS A 196 8.03 6.57 15.17
CA CYS A 196 8.97 6.47 14.06
C CYS A 196 8.61 7.42 12.93
N SER A 197 9.61 7.87 12.18
CA SER A 197 9.48 8.58 10.90
C SER A 197 10.47 8.00 9.90
N ASP A 198 10.35 8.36 8.62
CA ASP A 198 11.33 7.91 7.58
C ASP A 198 12.75 8.43 7.86
N ASP A 199 12.89 9.55 8.57
CA ASP A 199 14.18 10.12 9.03
C ASP A 199 14.63 9.60 10.42
N GLY A 200 13.93 8.59 10.95
CA GLY A 200 14.21 7.93 12.23
C GLY A 200 13.48 8.52 13.43
N GLY A 201 13.53 9.84 13.64
CA GLY A 201 12.93 10.51 14.80
C GLY A 201 11.62 11.24 14.50
N VAL A 202 10.64 11.17 15.41
CA VAL A 202 9.42 12.00 15.36
C VAL A 202 9.61 13.22 16.25
N CYS A 203 9.24 14.41 15.78
CA CYS A 203 9.40 15.61 16.61
C CYS A 203 8.37 15.65 17.75
N PRO A 204 8.66 16.30 18.91
CA PRO A 204 7.77 16.26 20.07
C PRO A 204 6.33 16.74 19.79
N LEU A 205 6.17 17.72 18.90
CA LEU A 205 4.86 18.22 18.50
C LEU A 205 4.04 17.17 17.74
N GLU A 206 4.69 16.34 16.92
CA GLU A 206 4.04 15.26 16.19
C GLU A 206 3.65 14.11 17.13
N GLN A 207 4.46 13.82 18.15
CA GLN A 207 4.13 12.85 19.19
C GLN A 207 2.88 13.29 19.97
N GLU A 208 2.87 14.52 20.49
CA GLU A 208 1.74 15.07 21.23
C GLU A 208 0.45 15.07 20.37
N LEU A 209 0.58 15.38 19.08
CA LEU A 209 -0.53 15.37 18.15
C LEU A 209 -1.12 13.97 17.95
N LEU A 210 -0.27 12.96 17.76
CA LEU A 210 -0.68 11.56 17.61
C LEU A 210 -1.34 11.03 18.89
N GLU A 211 -0.77 11.33 20.07
CA GLU A 211 -1.32 10.96 21.37
C GLU A 211 -2.71 11.58 21.60
N LYS A 212 -2.82 12.90 21.39
CA LYS A 212 -4.07 13.64 21.59
C LYS A 212 -5.21 13.14 20.72
N HIS A 213 -4.90 12.71 19.49
CA HIS A 213 -5.90 12.26 18.53
C HIS A 213 -6.12 10.75 18.50
N ARG A 214 -5.40 9.96 19.32
CA ARG A 214 -5.47 8.48 19.32
C ARG A 214 -6.90 7.93 19.40
N TYR A 215 -7.74 8.48 20.27
CA TYR A 215 -9.13 8.02 20.49
C TYR A 215 -10.18 8.85 19.75
N SER A 216 -9.75 9.70 18.83
CA SER A 216 -10.67 10.48 18.00
C SER A 216 -11.19 9.63 16.83
N ASN A 217 -11.79 10.28 15.83
CA ASN A 217 -12.30 9.58 14.66
C ASN A 217 -11.17 8.83 13.92
N ARG A 218 -11.56 7.82 13.13
CA ARG A 218 -10.64 7.03 12.31
C ARG A 218 -9.80 7.91 11.37
N PHE A 219 -10.39 8.95 10.81
CA PHE A 219 -9.71 9.95 9.99
C PHE A 219 -9.88 11.32 10.65
N VAL A 220 -8.76 12.04 10.79
CA VAL A 220 -8.74 13.42 11.28
C VAL A 220 -7.94 14.27 10.30
N ASP A 221 -8.65 15.08 9.52
CA ASP A 221 -8.05 15.97 8.54
C ASP A 221 -7.90 17.39 9.11
N PHE A 222 -6.73 18.00 8.92
CA PHE A 222 -6.47 19.40 9.29
C PHE A 222 -5.38 20.02 8.41
N SER A 223 -5.71 21.12 7.75
CA SER A 223 -4.85 21.81 6.78
C SER A 223 -4.43 20.87 5.64
N SER A 224 -3.15 20.50 5.56
CA SER A 224 -2.57 19.56 4.58
C SER A 224 -2.16 18.23 5.22
N ARG A 225 -2.70 17.93 6.40
CA ARG A 225 -2.32 16.78 7.23
C ARG A 225 -3.52 15.91 7.51
N THR A 226 -3.28 14.60 7.58
CA THR A 226 -4.31 13.63 7.93
C THR A 226 -3.73 12.65 8.93
N ILE A 227 -4.46 12.43 10.03
CA ILE A 227 -4.21 11.35 10.96
C ILE A 227 -5.18 10.20 10.66
N ILE A 228 -4.67 8.99 10.62
CA ILE A 228 -5.48 7.77 10.51
C ILE A 228 -5.22 6.90 11.74
N ASN A 229 -6.28 6.62 12.50
CA ASN A 229 -6.21 5.94 13.79
C ASN A 229 -6.69 4.49 13.70
N TYR A 230 -5.89 3.60 14.28
CA TYR A 230 -6.18 2.19 14.51
C TYR A 230 -5.85 1.84 15.98
N PRO A 231 -6.38 0.73 16.52
CA PRO A 231 -6.16 0.38 17.92
C PRO A 231 -4.68 0.25 18.33
N LYS A 232 -3.85 -0.33 17.46
CA LYS A 232 -2.42 -0.59 17.70
C LYS A 232 -1.47 0.36 16.96
N LEU A 233 -1.98 1.26 16.14
CA LEU A 233 -1.16 2.27 15.48
C LEU A 233 -1.94 3.53 15.11
N SER A 234 -1.24 4.66 15.06
CA SER A 234 -1.73 5.90 14.45
C SER A 234 -0.70 6.41 13.47
N ILE A 235 -1.14 6.77 12.26
CA ILE A 235 -0.28 7.37 11.24
C ILE A 235 -0.63 8.85 11.10
N LEU A 236 0.39 9.70 10.96
CA LEU A 236 0.30 11.10 10.57
C LEU A 236 0.94 11.28 9.20
N ILE A 237 0.15 11.72 8.23
CA ILE A 237 0.61 12.07 6.89
C ILE A 237 0.70 13.60 6.83
N LYS A 238 1.90 14.13 6.60
CA LYS A 238 2.21 15.56 6.75
C LYS A 238 1.86 16.40 5.50
N ASN A 239 1.81 15.75 4.34
CA ASN A 239 1.62 16.34 3.01
C ASN A 239 0.50 15.62 2.24
N MET A 240 -0.66 15.42 2.88
CA MET A 240 -1.83 14.82 2.25
C MET A 240 -2.36 15.76 1.13
N PRO A 241 -2.59 15.27 -0.10
CA PRO A 241 -3.03 16.08 -1.24
C PRO A 241 -4.53 16.36 -1.17
N LEU A 242 -4.96 17.18 -0.21
CA LEU A 242 -6.38 17.50 0.00
C LEU A 242 -7.00 18.33 -1.12
N ASP A 243 -6.17 18.99 -1.94
CA ASP A 243 -6.60 19.74 -3.13
C ASP A 243 -6.97 18.82 -4.31
N ASP A 244 -6.43 17.59 -4.32
CA ASP A 244 -6.76 16.57 -5.32
C ASP A 244 -7.72 15.53 -4.71
N VAL A 245 -9.01 15.76 -4.91
CA VAL A 245 -10.08 14.90 -4.36
C VAL A 245 -9.96 13.45 -4.83
N ALA A 246 -9.49 13.23 -6.07
CA ALA A 246 -9.38 11.88 -6.63
C ALA A 246 -8.22 11.12 -5.98
N LEU A 247 -7.04 11.76 -5.90
CA LEU A 247 -5.87 11.17 -5.26
C LEU A 247 -6.09 10.95 -3.76
N TYR A 248 -6.74 11.90 -3.08
CA TYR A 248 -7.12 11.77 -1.69
C TYR A 248 -8.09 10.61 -1.44
N GLY A 249 -9.13 10.47 -2.28
CA GLY A 249 -10.06 9.35 -2.22
C GLY A 249 -9.36 8.01 -2.37
N ARG A 250 -8.48 7.89 -3.38
CA ARG A 250 -7.67 6.69 -3.60
C ARG A 250 -6.80 6.34 -2.39
N TYR A 251 -6.13 7.30 -1.78
CA TYR A 251 -5.32 7.06 -0.58
C TYR A 251 -6.16 6.64 0.63
N LYS A 252 -7.38 7.19 0.76
CA LYS A 252 -8.34 6.74 1.77
C LYS A 252 -8.80 5.30 1.57
N ASP A 253 -8.81 4.80 0.34
CA ASP A 253 -9.12 3.40 0.04
C ASP A 253 -7.89 2.49 0.20
N LEU A 254 -6.70 2.97 -0.17
CA LEU A 254 -5.45 2.21 -0.15
C LEU A 254 -4.90 1.97 1.27
N PHE A 255 -4.73 3.04 2.05
CA PHE A 255 -4.01 2.96 3.33
C PHE A 255 -4.67 2.09 4.40
N PRO A 256 -6.01 2.01 4.48
CA PRO A 256 -6.65 1.10 5.42
C PRO A 256 -6.15 -0.34 5.35
N HIS A 257 -5.81 -0.85 4.17
CA HIS A 257 -5.31 -2.23 4.03
C HIS A 257 -3.97 -2.43 4.73
N ILE A 258 -3.04 -1.51 4.52
CA ILE A 258 -1.72 -1.54 5.16
C ILE A 258 -1.86 -1.37 6.66
N LEU A 259 -2.63 -0.38 7.10
CA LEU A 259 -2.82 -0.11 8.52
C LEU A 259 -3.51 -1.28 9.25
N GLU A 260 -4.47 -1.95 8.63
CA GLU A 260 -5.10 -3.16 9.20
C GLU A 260 -4.10 -4.30 9.35
N VAL A 261 -3.28 -4.55 8.33
CA VAL A 261 -2.22 -5.58 8.37
C VAL A 261 -1.21 -5.26 9.47
N THR A 262 -0.75 -4.00 9.57
CA THR A 262 0.17 -3.56 10.63
C THR A 262 -0.47 -3.69 12.00
N ASN A 263 -1.75 -3.32 12.15
CA ASN A 263 -2.50 -3.43 13.41
C ASN A 263 -2.55 -4.89 13.89
N ALA A 264 -2.94 -5.81 13.00
CA ALA A 264 -2.99 -7.22 13.29
C ALA A 264 -1.60 -7.78 13.63
N LYS A 265 -0.57 -7.39 12.86
CA LYS A 265 0.80 -7.85 13.09
C LYS A 265 1.34 -7.45 14.47
N ILE A 266 1.10 -6.21 14.92
CA ILE A 266 1.50 -5.76 16.26
C ILE A 266 0.78 -6.55 17.33
N GLN A 267 -0.52 -6.80 17.15
CA GLN A 267 -1.29 -7.62 18.08
C GLN A 267 -0.76 -9.06 18.18
N ASP A 268 -0.41 -9.68 17.04
CA ASP A 268 0.19 -11.01 17.02
C ASP A 268 1.56 -11.04 17.71
N MET A 269 2.38 -10.00 17.49
CA MET A 269 3.68 -9.86 18.18
C MET A 269 3.52 -9.75 19.69
N GLU A 270 2.57 -8.94 20.18
CA GLU A 270 2.29 -8.83 21.62
C GLU A 270 1.82 -10.16 22.22
N VAL A 271 0.99 -10.93 21.50
CA VAL A 271 0.51 -12.23 21.97
C VAL A 271 1.67 -13.22 22.08
N ASN A 272 2.56 -13.25 21.08
CA ASN A 272 3.74 -14.10 21.08
C ASN A 272 4.72 -13.72 22.20
N GLU A 273 4.98 -12.42 22.39
CA GLU A 273 5.85 -11.93 23.46
C GLU A 273 5.34 -12.32 24.85
N LYS A 274 4.03 -12.16 25.09
CA LYS A 274 3.39 -12.60 26.34
C LYS A 274 3.46 -14.11 26.54
N ALA A 275 3.25 -14.89 25.50
CA ALA A 275 3.34 -16.34 25.58
C ALA A 275 4.76 -16.79 25.96
N LEU A 276 5.79 -16.17 25.37
CA LEU A 276 7.19 -16.40 25.72
C LEU A 276 7.49 -16.01 27.17
N ALA A 277 7.08 -14.80 27.60
CA ALA A 277 7.27 -14.35 28.98
C ALA A 277 6.60 -15.27 30.01
N GLN A 278 5.38 -15.75 29.71
CA GLN A 278 4.67 -16.71 30.56
C GLN A 278 5.40 -18.05 30.61
N ALA A 279 5.89 -18.56 29.47
CA ALA A 279 6.64 -19.81 29.42
C ALA A 279 7.96 -19.74 30.22
N HIS A 280 8.65 -18.60 30.20
CA HIS A 280 9.81 -18.35 31.07
C HIS A 280 9.42 -18.33 32.55
N THR A 281 8.32 -17.67 32.91
CA THR A 281 7.85 -17.57 34.31
C THR A 281 7.49 -18.94 34.88
N VAL A 282 6.67 -19.71 34.15
CA VAL A 282 6.35 -21.10 34.51
C VAL A 282 7.63 -21.92 34.65
N GLY A 283 8.60 -21.64 33.77
CA GLY A 283 9.85 -22.33 33.77
C GLY A 283 10.74 -22.11 34.98
N ASN A 284 10.82 -20.85 35.42
CA ASN A 284 11.54 -20.49 36.64
C ASN A 284 10.88 -21.14 37.86
N ALA A 285 9.54 -21.18 37.91
CA ALA A 285 8.80 -21.85 38.99
C ALA A 285 9.09 -23.36 39.05
N PHE A 286 9.16 -24.04 37.91
CA PHE A 286 9.55 -25.46 37.88
C PHE A 286 10.97 -25.70 38.36
N ASN A 287 11.92 -24.86 37.95
CA ASN A 287 13.31 -24.95 38.41
C ASN A 287 13.41 -24.72 39.93
N GLU A 288 12.64 -23.78 40.46
CA GLU A 288 12.57 -23.53 41.90
C GLU A 288 11.98 -24.72 42.65
N LEU A 289 10.86 -25.29 42.19
CA LEU A 289 10.28 -26.52 42.74
C LEU A 289 11.25 -27.70 42.70
N ALA A 290 11.97 -27.88 41.58
CA ALA A 290 12.99 -28.91 41.44
C ALA A 290 14.07 -28.77 42.50
N SER A 291 14.59 -27.54 42.68
CA SER A 291 15.63 -27.24 43.64
C SER A 291 15.19 -27.52 45.08
N GLN A 292 13.97 -27.12 45.45
CA GLN A 292 13.42 -27.37 46.78
C GLN A 292 13.18 -28.86 47.04
N LEU A 293 12.64 -29.58 46.04
CA LEU A 293 12.45 -31.03 46.13
C LEU A 293 13.78 -31.77 46.24
N PHE A 294 14.83 -31.34 45.54
CA PHE A 294 16.16 -31.93 45.62
C PHE A 294 16.73 -31.81 47.04
N VAL A 295 16.73 -30.60 47.60
CA VAL A 295 17.22 -30.33 48.95
C VAL A 295 16.40 -31.09 49.99
N SER A 296 15.07 -31.10 49.86
CA SER A 296 14.19 -31.82 50.77
C SER A 296 14.36 -33.34 50.66
N SER A 297 14.61 -33.87 49.47
CA SER A 297 14.85 -35.30 49.25
C SER A 297 16.15 -35.73 49.90
N GLU A 298 17.23 -34.99 49.65
CA GLU A 298 18.57 -35.28 50.20
C GLU A 298 18.55 -35.26 51.72
N ALA A 299 17.97 -34.22 52.33
CA ALA A 299 17.80 -34.14 53.78
C ALA A 299 16.98 -35.31 54.36
N ARG A 300 15.98 -35.79 53.62
CA ARG A 300 15.13 -36.92 54.07
C ARG A 300 15.85 -38.26 53.89
N GLU A 301 16.62 -38.44 52.83
CA GLU A 301 17.45 -39.61 52.58
C GLU A 301 18.54 -39.76 53.65
N ASP A 302 19.20 -38.66 54.01
CA ASP A 302 20.13 -38.59 55.14
C ASP A 302 19.45 -38.95 56.47
N ALA A 303 18.27 -38.41 56.74
CA ALA A 303 17.53 -38.70 57.97
C ALA A 303 17.13 -40.19 58.07
N VAL A 304 16.70 -40.81 56.97
CA VAL A 304 16.38 -42.25 56.92
C VAL A 304 17.64 -43.09 57.10
N ALA A 305 18.78 -42.69 56.52
CA ALA A 305 20.06 -43.38 56.68
C ALA A 305 20.58 -43.32 58.13
N ILE A 306 20.47 -42.15 58.78
CA ILE A 306 20.80 -41.97 60.20
C ILE A 306 19.90 -42.85 61.06
N LEU A 307 18.58 -42.85 60.82
CA LEU A 307 17.62 -43.66 61.58
C LEU A 307 17.90 -45.17 61.41
N ALA A 308 18.28 -45.61 60.20
CA ALA A 308 18.68 -46.99 59.95
C ALA A 308 19.96 -47.38 60.72
N THR A 309 20.94 -46.47 60.81
CA THR A 309 22.18 -46.69 61.55
C THR A 309 21.91 -46.76 63.05
N GLN A 310 21.11 -45.83 63.59
CA GLN A 310 20.70 -45.82 64.99
C GLN A 310 19.93 -47.09 65.37
N LEU A 311 19.01 -47.56 64.53
CA LEU A 311 18.29 -48.82 64.76
C LEU A 311 19.23 -50.03 64.75
N SER A 312 20.22 -50.05 63.84
CA SER A 312 21.22 -51.12 63.80
C SER A 312 22.08 -51.16 65.06
N GLU A 313 22.57 -50.00 65.53
CA GLU A 313 23.33 -49.89 66.77
C GLU A 313 22.50 -50.32 67.99
N LEU A 314 21.24 -49.89 68.07
CA LEU A 314 20.31 -50.26 69.13
C LEU A 314 20.05 -51.77 69.14
N ARG A 315 19.93 -52.40 67.97
CA ARG A 315 19.80 -53.86 67.80
C ARG A 315 21.03 -54.60 68.32
N VAL A 316 22.23 -54.11 68.01
CA VAL A 316 23.50 -54.69 68.50
C VAL A 316 23.59 -54.58 70.03
N LEU A 317 23.26 -53.43 70.60
CA LEU A 317 23.25 -53.21 72.06
C LEU A 317 22.24 -54.12 72.78
N MET A 318 21.06 -54.32 72.19
CA MET A 318 20.05 -55.25 72.71
C MET A 318 20.52 -56.70 72.66
N GLN A 319 21.23 -57.11 71.61
CA GLN A 319 21.79 -58.48 71.51
C GLN A 319 22.90 -58.75 72.52
N GLN A 320 23.67 -57.73 72.90
CA GLN A 320 24.78 -57.85 73.86
C GLN A 320 24.35 -57.88 75.33
N ASN A 321 23.12 -57.47 75.65
CA ASN A 321 22.60 -57.42 77.02
C ASN A 321 21.40 -58.38 77.22
N PRO A 322 21.56 -59.49 77.96
CA PRO A 322 20.50 -60.51 78.12
C PRO A 322 19.26 -60.00 78.88
N ALA A 323 19.34 -58.90 79.62
CA ALA A 323 18.21 -58.30 80.34
C ALA A 323 17.15 -57.67 79.42
N PHE A 324 17.51 -57.32 78.17
CA PHE A 324 16.57 -56.73 77.20
C PHE A 324 15.89 -57.77 76.30
N ALA A 325 16.42 -59.00 76.25
CA ALA A 325 15.89 -60.08 75.42
C ALA A 325 14.47 -60.53 75.84
N ASP A 326 14.13 -60.38 77.12
CA ASP A 326 12.83 -60.78 77.68
C ASP A 326 11.80 -59.63 77.74
N ASN A 327 12.19 -58.40 77.38
CA ASN A 327 11.30 -57.24 77.46
C ASN A 327 10.46 -57.09 76.18
N GLN A 328 9.32 -57.78 76.17
CA GLN A 328 8.41 -57.90 75.03
C GLN A 328 7.88 -56.54 74.51
N ALA A 329 7.68 -55.55 75.39
CA ALA A 329 7.23 -54.22 75.01
C ALA A 329 8.30 -53.43 74.23
N LEU A 330 9.57 -53.61 74.60
CA LEU A 330 10.72 -52.95 73.99
C LEU A 330 11.01 -53.53 72.59
N LEU A 331 10.91 -54.86 72.45
CA LEU A 331 10.98 -55.54 71.16
C LEU A 331 9.88 -55.10 70.19
N LEU A 332 8.65 -54.89 70.69
CA LEU A 332 7.54 -54.40 69.88
C LEU A 332 7.78 -52.96 69.37
N GLN A 333 8.31 -52.08 70.22
CA GLN A 333 8.63 -50.70 69.83
C GLN A 333 9.76 -50.63 68.79
N VAL A 334 10.80 -51.46 68.92
CA VAL A 334 11.88 -51.53 67.93
C VAL A 334 11.35 -52.03 66.58
N ALA A 335 10.49 -53.06 66.58
CA ALA A 335 9.86 -53.56 65.36
C ALA A 335 8.97 -52.50 64.68
N GLN A 336 8.25 -51.67 65.46
CA GLN A 336 7.47 -50.55 64.92
C GLN A 336 8.36 -49.46 64.30
N LEU A 337 9.51 -49.17 64.91
CA LEU A 337 10.47 -48.21 64.36
C LEU A 337 11.12 -48.73 63.07
N GLU A 338 11.44 -50.03 62.99
CA GLU A 338 11.92 -50.68 61.76
C GLU A 338 10.87 -50.62 60.64
N GLN A 339 9.60 -50.86 60.97
CA GLN A 339 8.51 -50.74 60.00
C GLN A 339 8.33 -49.28 59.51
N THR A 340 8.47 -48.31 60.40
CA THR A 340 8.43 -46.88 60.05
C THR A 340 9.61 -46.49 59.16
N GLN A 341 10.82 -47.01 59.43
CA GLN A 341 12.01 -46.79 58.61
C GLN A 341 11.83 -47.34 57.19
N LEU A 342 11.29 -48.56 57.05
CA LEU A 342 10.98 -49.17 55.75
C LEU A 342 9.94 -48.36 54.97
N GLN A 343 8.89 -47.85 55.64
CA GLN A 343 7.89 -46.99 55.00
C GLN A 343 8.48 -45.66 54.52
N LEU A 344 9.36 -45.04 55.31
CA LEU A 344 10.06 -43.81 54.91
C LEU A 344 11.03 -44.06 53.75
N GLY A 345 11.68 -45.23 53.70
CA GLY A 345 12.50 -45.66 52.57
C GLY A 345 11.70 -45.81 51.27
N ALA A 346 10.56 -46.50 51.31
CA ALA A 346 9.69 -46.63 50.13
C ALA A 346 9.19 -45.28 49.61
N LEU A 347 8.85 -44.35 50.51
CA LEU A 347 8.49 -42.98 50.12
C LEU A 347 9.65 -42.23 49.43
N ASN A 348 10.92 -42.56 49.71
CA ASN A 348 12.08 -41.94 49.04
C ASN A 348 12.20 -42.44 47.60
N ASP A 349 11.90 -43.71 47.34
CA ASP A 349 11.90 -44.26 45.98
C ASP A 349 10.86 -43.56 45.08
N ASP A 350 9.67 -43.29 45.62
CA ASP A 350 8.63 -42.50 44.93
C ASP A 350 9.11 -41.06 44.64
N LEU A 351 9.86 -40.45 45.57
CA LEU A 351 10.42 -39.11 45.40
C LEU A 351 11.53 -39.07 44.34
N ALA A 352 12.33 -40.13 44.25
CA ALA A 352 13.34 -40.29 43.20
C ALA A 352 12.68 -40.39 41.82
N PHE A 353 11.54 -41.09 41.70
CA PHE A 353 10.76 -41.13 40.47
C PHE A 353 10.21 -39.74 40.08
N ILE A 354 9.62 -39.01 41.04
CA ILE A 354 9.11 -37.64 40.81
C ILE A 354 10.24 -36.72 40.33
N LYS A 355 11.42 -36.78 40.96
CA LYS A 355 12.59 -36.00 40.58
C LYS A 355 13.07 -36.30 39.16
N HIS A 356 13.05 -37.57 38.76
CA HIS A 356 13.38 -37.96 37.39
C HIS A 356 12.39 -37.40 36.37
N GLN A 357 11.08 -37.52 36.63
CA GLN A 357 10.03 -36.96 35.77
C GLN A 357 10.14 -35.44 35.65
N LEU A 358 10.41 -34.74 36.76
CA LEU A 358 10.51 -33.29 36.78
C LEU A 358 11.71 -32.79 35.96
N ASN A 359 12.84 -33.48 36.02
CA ASN A 359 14.00 -33.18 35.17
C ASN A 359 13.69 -33.40 33.68
N GLN A 360 13.02 -34.49 33.31
CA GLN A 360 12.61 -34.71 31.92
C GLN A 360 11.69 -33.59 31.40
N ILE A 361 10.77 -33.10 32.24
CA ILE A 361 9.89 -31.98 31.90
C ILE A 361 10.69 -30.68 31.71
N ILE A 362 11.67 -30.41 32.58
CA ILE A 362 12.54 -29.23 32.47
C ILE A 362 13.34 -29.28 31.16
N ASP A 363 13.96 -30.41 30.85
CA ASP A 363 14.78 -30.60 29.64
C ASP A 363 13.94 -30.45 28.37
N SER A 364 12.81 -31.18 28.29
CA SER A 364 11.91 -31.11 27.13
C SER A 364 11.34 -29.70 26.92
N ARG A 365 11.04 -28.97 28.00
CA ARG A 365 10.57 -27.58 27.90
C ARG A 365 11.68 -26.64 27.42
N SER A 366 12.92 -26.85 27.87
CA SER A 366 14.06 -26.04 27.44
C SER A 366 14.27 -26.16 25.92
N GLU A 367 14.18 -27.38 25.38
CA GLU A 367 14.26 -27.62 23.93
C GLU A 367 13.11 -26.94 23.15
N LEU A 368 11.89 -26.95 23.70
CA LEU A 368 10.74 -26.26 23.09
C LEU A 368 10.91 -24.74 23.08
N LEU A 369 11.43 -24.16 24.17
CA LEU A 369 11.71 -22.72 24.27
C LEU A 369 12.80 -22.29 23.29
N ASP A 370 13.88 -23.06 23.15
CA ASP A 370 14.94 -22.80 22.17
C ASP A 370 14.44 -22.92 20.72
N SER A 371 13.47 -23.81 20.47
CA SER A 371 12.85 -23.93 19.16
C SER A 371 11.94 -22.74 18.85
N LEU A 372 11.17 -22.26 19.83
CA LEU A 372 10.30 -21.09 19.69
C LEU A 372 11.09 -19.79 19.56
N SER A 373 12.21 -19.65 20.27
CA SER A 373 13.08 -18.46 20.17
C SER A 373 13.74 -18.36 18.80
N LYS A 374 14.19 -19.47 18.21
CA LYS A 374 14.73 -19.52 16.83
C LYS A 374 13.70 -19.12 15.77
N ILE A 375 12.41 -19.38 15.99
CA ILE A 375 11.33 -18.94 15.10
C ILE A 375 11.06 -17.43 15.27
N ALA A 376 11.25 -16.89 16.48
CA ALA A 376 11.10 -15.46 16.77
C ALA A 376 12.31 -14.61 16.33
N THR A 377 13.49 -15.20 16.21
CA THR A 377 14.69 -14.55 15.67
C THR A 377 15.35 -15.46 14.63
N PRO A 378 15.00 -15.32 13.33
CA PRO A 378 15.73 -16.03 12.30
C PRO A 378 17.19 -15.57 12.33
N GLU A 379 18.12 -16.47 12.63
CA GLU A 379 19.53 -16.27 12.23
C GLU A 379 19.51 -15.94 10.75
N HIS A 380 19.99 -14.75 10.38
CA HIS A 380 20.08 -14.21 9.02
C HIS A 380 19.90 -15.29 7.93
N SER A 381 18.64 -15.56 7.57
CA SER A 381 18.34 -16.42 6.46
C SER A 381 18.63 -15.60 5.22
N GLN A 382 19.78 -15.90 4.63
CA GLN A 382 20.25 -15.57 3.28
C GLN A 382 19.21 -14.88 2.40
N ASP A 383 19.60 -13.75 1.81
CA ASP A 383 18.98 -13.07 0.67
C ASP A 383 18.08 -13.97 -0.19
N VAL A 384 16.81 -14.14 0.19
CA VAL A 384 15.76 -14.61 -0.70
C VAL A 384 14.93 -13.40 -1.08
N THR A 385 15.58 -12.49 -1.82
CA THR A 385 15.06 -11.81 -3.00
C THR A 385 16.14 -10.87 -3.51
N SER A 386 17.05 -11.40 -4.34
CA SER A 386 17.81 -10.57 -5.27
C SER A 386 16.81 -9.70 -6.04
N GLN A 387 17.05 -8.39 -6.00
CA GLN A 387 16.18 -7.29 -6.45
C GLN A 387 15.97 -7.21 -7.98
N THR A 388 15.87 -8.32 -8.71
CA THR A 388 15.84 -8.31 -10.20
C THR A 388 14.64 -8.97 -10.85
N ASP A 389 13.80 -9.72 -10.14
CA ASP A 389 12.89 -10.64 -10.82
C ASP A 389 11.43 -10.17 -10.92
N ILE A 390 11.13 -8.94 -10.48
CA ILE A 390 9.79 -8.35 -10.66
C ILE A 390 9.93 -7.02 -11.38
N GLU A 391 10.02 -7.10 -12.72
CA GLU A 391 9.70 -5.97 -13.59
C GLU A 391 8.18 -5.75 -13.52
N LEU A 392 7.77 -4.72 -12.77
CA LEU A 392 6.43 -4.13 -12.89
C LEU A 392 6.41 -3.35 -14.21
N PHE A 393 5.83 -3.96 -15.24
CA PHE A 393 5.57 -3.33 -16.54
C PHE A 393 4.43 -2.32 -16.49
#